data_AF-A0A934VB90-F1
#
_entry.id   AF-A0A934VB90-F1
#
_cell.length_a   1.000
_cell.length_b   1.000
_cell.length_c   1.000
_cell.angle_alpha   90.00
_cell.angle_beta   90.00
_cell.angle_gamma   90.00
#
_symmetry.space_group_name_H-M   'P 1'
#
loop_
_entity.id
_entity.type
_entity.pdbx_description
1 polymer ?
#
loop_
_entity_poly.entity_id
_entity_poly.type
_entity_poly.pdbx_seq_one_letter_code
_entity_poly.pdbx_strand_id
1 'polypeptide(L)'
;MKNPFLWLAAATLPLCCNAAPIAQESFAYTAASSLTTQAGGSGWADAWYQDGNPVITGTTGLGFTDSKGNILEAGGLSADTTGTATTRNLRVLAGGSRNNVWISFLYNLPSANTKFEGVSFYRQTQQTFSISSPTTTTTANIYLTNNLNGTNVNTQRGVFGTTHLIVLKLTKAGGVNGTDRVETFVDPLLSGTPTTAAATTDGANFDFDRIRIAGQDGSTLRVDELRVGETFADVTPHIAVPDDDIDKDGLTDAQEAVLGLDPSVSDAALISGIQAHPDWFGLYTASGILGLGNGGVVLEGTAGTPVNLIFEIQQSEDLAGWGMLETINRQIELPVGKNFLRVTLPDNHP
;
A
#
# COMPACT_ATOMS: atom_id res chain seq x y z
N MET A 1 -39.59 -1.41 39.43
CA MET A 1 -39.49 -0.69 38.14
C MET A 1 -38.21 -1.15 37.47
N LYS A 2 -38.31 -1.85 36.33
CA LYS A 2 -37.16 -2.34 35.56
C LYS A 2 -36.75 -1.22 34.59
N ASN A 3 -35.53 -0.70 34.72
CA ASN A 3 -34.96 0.22 33.74
C ASN A 3 -34.45 -0.58 32.54
N PRO A 4 -34.84 -0.25 31.29
CA PRO A 4 -34.22 -0.81 30.12
C PRO A 4 -32.94 0.00 29.83
N PHE A 5 -31.77 -0.63 29.95
CA PHE A 5 -30.54 -0.07 29.40
C PHE A 5 -30.55 -0.29 27.89
N LEU A 6 -30.75 0.79 27.13
CA LEU A 6 -30.53 0.84 25.70
C LEU A 6 -29.02 0.89 25.44
N TRP A 7 -28.50 -0.14 24.80
CA TRP A 7 -27.15 -0.16 24.26
C TRP A 7 -27.14 0.60 22.93
N LEU A 8 -26.48 1.75 22.89
CA LEU A 8 -26.17 2.44 21.66
C LEU A 8 -24.83 1.88 21.14
N ALA A 9 -24.89 0.98 20.17
CA ALA A 9 -23.71 0.53 19.45
C ALA A 9 -23.17 1.71 18.63
N ALA A 10 -22.14 2.37 19.14
CA ALA A 10 -21.37 3.34 18.35
C ALA A 10 -20.60 2.54 17.30
N ALA A 11 -21.11 2.51 16.07
CA ALA A 11 -20.35 2.04 14.92
C ALA A 11 -19.16 2.99 14.74
N THR A 12 -17.99 2.59 15.24
CA THR A 12 -16.74 3.26 14.92
C THR A 12 -16.45 2.96 13.46
N LEU A 13 -16.86 3.86 12.56
CA LEU A 13 -16.36 3.86 11.20
C LEU A 13 -14.84 3.97 11.30
N PRO A 14 -14.06 2.99 10.79
CA PRO A 14 -12.62 3.15 10.73
C PRO A 14 -12.36 4.40 9.89
N LEU A 15 -11.81 5.44 10.53
CA LEU A 15 -11.13 6.48 9.80
C LEU A 15 -9.95 5.78 9.14
N CYS A 16 -10.15 5.32 7.90
CA CYS A 16 -9.08 4.87 7.03
C CYS A 16 -8.17 6.08 6.84
N CYS A 17 -7.22 6.25 7.74
CA CYS A 17 -6.10 7.14 7.54
C CYS A 17 -5.32 6.53 6.38
N ASN A 18 -5.70 6.86 5.15
CA ASN A 18 -4.88 6.59 3.99
C ASN A 18 -3.60 7.38 4.22
N ALA A 19 -2.53 6.69 4.56
CA ALA A 19 -1.22 7.30 4.73
C ALA A 19 -0.87 7.99 3.40
N ALA A 20 -0.54 9.28 3.49
CA ALA A 20 -0.21 10.06 2.30
C ALA A 20 1.11 9.56 1.71
N PRO A 21 1.26 9.55 0.37
CA PRO A 21 2.51 9.16 -0.26
C PRO A 21 3.66 10.07 0.19
N ILE A 22 4.87 9.50 0.29
CA ILE A 22 6.13 10.23 0.54
C ILE A 22 6.33 11.31 -0.53
N ALA A 23 6.03 10.99 -1.80
CA ALA A 23 6.04 11.93 -2.91
C ALA A 23 4.99 11.56 -3.96
N GLN A 24 4.41 12.56 -4.61
CA GLN A 24 3.44 12.38 -5.70
C GLN A 24 3.62 13.45 -6.77
N GLU A 25 3.53 13.05 -8.04
CA GLU A 25 3.44 13.92 -9.21
C GLU A 25 2.32 13.43 -10.14
N SER A 26 1.31 14.27 -10.32
CA SER A 26 0.17 14.06 -11.25
C SER A 26 0.29 14.89 -12.54
N PHE A 27 1.41 15.61 -12.70
CA PHE A 27 1.67 16.53 -13.81
C PHE A 27 0.52 17.49 -14.11
N ALA A 28 -0.10 18.03 -13.07
CA ALA A 28 -1.15 19.04 -13.14
C ALA A 28 -0.61 20.42 -13.59
N TYR A 29 -0.01 20.45 -14.77
CA TYR A 29 0.53 21.64 -15.43
C TYR A 29 -0.28 21.98 -16.69
N THR A 30 0.03 23.11 -17.33
CA THR A 30 -0.59 23.49 -18.60
C THR A 30 -0.19 22.50 -19.70
N ALA A 31 -1.16 22.01 -20.49
CA ALA A 31 -0.89 21.11 -21.61
C ALA A 31 0.15 21.67 -22.60
N ALA A 32 0.96 20.77 -23.17
CA ALA A 32 2.08 21.07 -24.08
C ALA A 32 3.16 22.00 -23.49
N SER A 33 3.17 22.21 -22.17
CA SER A 33 4.24 22.99 -21.52
C SER A 33 5.45 22.12 -21.24
N SER A 34 6.64 22.71 -21.33
CA SER A 34 7.86 22.04 -20.86
C SER A 34 7.73 21.68 -19.39
N LEU A 35 8.12 20.46 -19.00
CA LEU A 35 8.26 20.10 -17.59
C LEU A 35 9.36 20.90 -16.91
N THR A 36 10.36 21.38 -17.64
CA THR A 36 11.49 22.12 -17.06
C THR A 36 10.97 23.33 -16.27
N THR A 37 11.47 23.49 -15.04
CA THR A 37 11.04 24.49 -14.03
C THR A 37 9.65 24.30 -13.42
N GLN A 38 8.88 23.30 -13.86
CA GLN A 38 7.59 23.02 -13.25
C GLN A 38 7.77 22.40 -11.86
N ALA A 39 7.05 22.94 -10.89
CA ALA A 39 7.05 22.51 -9.50
C ALA A 39 5.61 22.32 -9.02
N GLY A 40 5.09 21.12 -9.22
CA GLY A 40 3.80 20.65 -8.72
C GLY A 40 3.95 19.39 -7.89
N GLY A 41 2.84 18.80 -7.48
CA GLY A 41 2.85 17.60 -6.63
C GLY A 41 3.38 17.88 -5.21
N SER A 42 3.76 16.81 -4.52
CA SER A 42 4.24 16.84 -3.13
C SER A 42 5.47 15.94 -2.94
N GLY A 43 6.28 16.20 -1.91
CA GLY A 43 7.42 15.34 -1.54
C GLY A 43 8.68 15.48 -2.41
N TRP A 44 8.71 16.45 -3.32
CA TRP A 44 9.87 16.76 -4.18
C TRP A 44 10.71 17.88 -3.57
N ALA A 45 12.03 17.78 -3.69
CA ALA A 45 12.95 18.82 -3.21
C ALA A 45 12.94 20.05 -4.12
N ASP A 46 12.82 19.83 -5.42
CA ASP A 46 12.99 20.84 -6.46
C ASP A 46 11.95 20.71 -7.58
N ALA A 47 11.92 21.72 -8.45
CA ALA A 47 11.27 21.64 -9.76
C ALA A 47 11.93 20.58 -10.65
N TRP A 48 11.23 20.14 -11.69
CA TRP A 48 11.84 19.38 -12.78
C TRP A 48 12.94 20.20 -13.45
N TYR A 49 14.05 19.55 -13.80
CA TYR A 49 15.09 20.13 -14.64
C TYR A 49 15.45 19.20 -15.80
N GLN A 50 16.01 19.76 -16.85
CA GLN A 50 16.43 19.01 -18.04
C GLN A 50 17.95 18.93 -18.15
N ASP A 51 18.44 17.84 -18.73
CA ASP A 51 19.83 17.71 -19.20
C ASP A 51 19.89 17.39 -20.71
N GLY A 52 18.83 17.72 -21.45
CA GLY A 52 18.69 17.48 -22.89
C GLY A 52 17.52 18.29 -23.45
N ASN A 53 16.72 17.69 -24.32
CA ASN A 53 15.46 18.30 -24.73
C ASN A 53 14.39 18.13 -23.63
N PRO A 54 13.47 19.07 -23.48
CA PRO A 54 12.43 18.97 -22.48
C PRO A 54 11.44 17.86 -22.84
N VAL A 55 11.10 17.05 -21.85
CA VAL A 55 9.82 16.36 -21.75
C VAL A 55 8.74 17.43 -21.57
N ILE A 56 7.61 17.27 -22.24
CA ILE A 56 6.48 18.18 -22.14
C ILE A 56 5.34 17.53 -21.35
N THR A 57 4.37 18.32 -20.92
CA THR A 57 3.08 17.79 -20.49
C THR A 57 2.23 17.46 -21.71
N GLY A 58 1.59 16.31 -21.70
CA GLY A 58 0.62 15.89 -22.72
C GLY A 58 -0.64 16.73 -22.67
N THR A 59 -1.64 16.33 -23.47
CA THR A 59 -2.96 16.99 -23.53
C THR A 59 -4.03 16.29 -22.70
N THR A 60 -3.74 15.05 -22.26
CA THR A 60 -4.63 14.21 -21.44
C THR A 60 -3.82 13.54 -20.35
N GLY A 61 -4.47 13.16 -19.25
CA GLY A 61 -3.91 12.23 -18.27
C GLY A 61 -4.01 10.77 -18.75
N LEU A 62 -3.42 9.87 -17.99
CA LEU A 62 -3.59 8.43 -18.12
C LEU A 62 -4.55 7.92 -17.02
N GLY A 63 -5.10 6.74 -17.24
CA GLY A 63 -5.93 6.05 -16.24
C GLY A 63 -5.64 4.56 -16.24
N PHE A 64 -6.03 3.90 -15.15
CA PHE A 64 -5.90 2.45 -15.00
C PHE A 64 -7.09 1.87 -14.25
N THR A 65 -7.57 0.74 -14.74
CA THR A 65 -8.61 -0.07 -14.12
C THR A 65 -8.08 -1.48 -14.02
N ASP A 66 -8.06 -2.05 -12.81
CA ASP A 66 -7.57 -3.42 -12.62
C ASP A 66 -8.57 -4.47 -13.14
N SER A 67 -8.17 -5.75 -13.10
CA SER A 67 -9.02 -6.85 -13.56
C SER A 67 -10.27 -7.10 -12.70
N LYS A 68 -10.41 -6.44 -11.55
CA LYS A 68 -11.59 -6.45 -10.68
C LYS A 68 -12.44 -5.19 -10.86
N GLY A 69 -12.05 -4.30 -11.77
CA GLY A 69 -12.75 -3.07 -12.08
C GLY A 69 -12.38 -1.90 -11.17
N ASN A 70 -11.50 -2.09 -10.18
CA ASN A 70 -11.10 -1.00 -9.30
C ASN A 70 -10.37 0.05 -10.13
N ILE A 71 -10.65 1.32 -9.87
CA ILE A 71 -10.11 2.43 -10.65
C ILE A 71 -9.04 3.12 -9.83
N LEU A 72 -7.82 3.18 -10.37
CA LEU A 72 -6.75 3.96 -9.74
C LEU A 72 -7.18 5.43 -9.71
N GLU A 73 -7.12 6.06 -8.55
CA GLU A 73 -7.30 7.50 -8.47
C GLU A 73 -6.19 8.16 -9.27
N ALA A 74 -6.53 9.01 -10.25
CA ALA A 74 -5.58 9.72 -11.09
C ALA A 74 -6.10 11.13 -11.37
N GLY A 75 -5.20 12.07 -11.60
CA GLY A 75 -5.50 13.46 -11.91
C GLY A 75 -4.43 14.10 -12.79
N GLY A 76 -4.65 15.36 -13.16
CA GLY A 76 -3.70 16.10 -13.99
C GLY A 76 -3.57 15.56 -15.41
N LEU A 77 -2.34 15.61 -15.94
CA LEU A 77 -1.99 15.23 -17.31
C LEU A 77 -0.83 14.22 -17.26
N SER A 78 -0.35 13.74 -18.40
CA SER A 78 0.85 12.90 -18.44
C SER A 78 2.11 13.69 -18.78
N ALA A 79 3.28 13.31 -18.27
CA ALA A 79 4.54 13.59 -18.94
C ALA A 79 4.60 12.89 -20.30
N ASP A 80 5.04 13.58 -21.34
CA ASP A 80 5.12 13.08 -22.71
C ASP A 80 6.51 13.39 -23.31
N THR A 81 7.24 12.33 -23.67
CA THR A 81 8.60 12.44 -24.19
C THR A 81 8.66 12.68 -25.70
N THR A 82 7.50 12.83 -26.37
CA THR A 82 7.41 13.09 -27.82
C THR A 82 8.28 14.27 -28.23
N GLY A 83 9.00 14.11 -29.35
CA GLY A 83 9.83 15.16 -29.91
C GLY A 83 10.64 14.66 -31.09
N THR A 84 11.62 15.45 -31.53
CA THR A 84 12.52 15.07 -32.64
C THR A 84 13.90 14.63 -32.16
N ALA A 85 14.16 14.71 -30.86
CA ALA A 85 15.46 14.45 -30.26
C ALA A 85 15.30 13.76 -28.91
N THR A 86 16.41 13.34 -28.31
CA THR A 86 16.39 12.73 -26.97
C THR A 86 15.90 13.74 -25.93
N THR A 87 14.79 13.41 -25.25
CA THR A 87 14.20 14.19 -24.16
C THR A 87 14.54 13.58 -22.81
N ARG A 88 14.84 14.41 -21.81
CA ARG A 88 15.24 13.98 -20.47
C ARG A 88 14.89 15.05 -19.44
N ASN A 89 14.02 14.69 -18.50
CA ASN A 89 13.73 15.50 -17.32
C ASN A 89 13.96 14.69 -16.06
N LEU A 90 14.55 15.35 -15.05
CA LEU A 90 14.91 14.78 -13.77
C LEU A 90 14.24 15.55 -12.64
N ARG A 91 13.93 14.85 -11.55
CA ARG A 91 13.42 15.45 -10.32
C ARG A 91 14.00 14.76 -9.09
N VAL A 92 14.27 15.55 -8.06
CA VAL A 92 14.90 15.10 -6.81
C VAL A 92 13.83 14.96 -5.72
N LEU A 93 13.88 13.86 -4.97
CA LEU A 93 13.00 13.62 -3.82
C LEU A 93 13.45 14.43 -2.61
N ALA A 94 12.49 14.92 -1.83
CA ALA A 94 12.77 15.54 -0.55
C ALA A 94 13.20 14.50 0.51
N GLY A 95 14.09 14.90 1.41
CA GLY A 95 14.57 14.05 2.51
C GLY A 95 15.67 13.06 2.12
N GLY A 96 16.21 13.15 0.90
CA GLY A 96 17.38 12.36 0.46
C GLY A 96 17.04 10.97 -0.04
N SER A 97 18.06 10.10 -0.07
CA SER A 97 17.96 8.77 -0.68
C SER A 97 17.00 7.84 0.06
N ARG A 98 16.21 7.08 -0.70
CA ARG A 98 15.15 6.20 -0.20
C ARG A 98 15.42 4.73 -0.52
N ASN A 99 15.12 3.87 0.44
CA ASN A 99 15.07 2.41 0.34
C ASN A 99 13.89 1.93 1.19
N ASN A 100 13.44 0.67 1.05
CA ASN A 100 12.25 0.14 1.72
C ASN A 100 10.99 0.95 1.40
N VAL A 101 10.76 1.18 0.10
CA VAL A 101 9.64 1.97 -0.39
C VAL A 101 8.92 1.25 -1.52
N TRP A 102 7.67 1.62 -1.71
CA TRP A 102 6.90 1.33 -2.91
C TRP A 102 6.95 2.53 -3.85
N ILE A 103 6.92 2.26 -5.15
CA ILE A 103 6.88 3.27 -6.21
C ILE A 103 5.80 2.85 -7.19
N SER A 104 4.99 3.77 -7.67
CA SER A 104 4.09 3.49 -8.80
C SER A 104 4.13 4.59 -9.84
N PHE A 105 3.74 4.25 -11.06
CA PHE A 105 3.42 5.20 -12.12
C PHE A 105 2.61 4.50 -13.22
N LEU A 106 1.78 5.27 -13.91
CA LEU A 106 1.16 4.86 -15.16
C LEU A 106 2.17 4.99 -16.28
N TYR A 107 2.21 3.99 -17.16
CA TYR A 107 3.23 3.83 -18.19
C TYR A 107 2.57 3.42 -19.50
N ASN A 108 2.61 4.29 -20.50
CA ASN A 108 2.02 4.03 -21.82
C ASN A 108 3.10 4.11 -22.90
N LEU A 109 3.42 2.95 -23.47
CA LEU A 109 4.30 2.84 -24.63
C LEU A 109 3.53 3.23 -25.90
N PRO A 110 4.20 3.82 -26.90
CA PRO A 110 3.56 4.26 -28.14
C PRO A 110 3.19 3.05 -29.00
N SER A 111 2.62 3.27 -30.19
CA SER A 111 2.22 2.18 -31.08
C SER A 111 3.38 1.34 -31.65
N ALA A 112 4.60 1.86 -31.60
CA ALA A 112 5.82 1.15 -31.95
C ALA A 112 7.04 1.82 -31.29
N ASN A 113 8.02 1.03 -30.88
CA ASN A 113 9.26 1.54 -30.33
C ASN A 113 10.47 0.73 -30.85
N THR A 114 11.54 1.43 -31.21
CA THR A 114 12.85 0.88 -31.60
C THR A 114 14.00 1.58 -30.88
N LYS A 115 13.69 2.35 -29.85
CA LYS A 115 14.63 3.22 -29.13
C LYS A 115 14.38 3.13 -27.61
N PHE A 116 15.28 3.67 -26.82
CA PHE A 116 15.10 3.67 -25.37
C PHE A 116 13.97 4.62 -24.99
N GLU A 117 13.04 4.15 -24.17
CA GLU A 117 12.14 5.01 -23.42
C GLU A 117 11.85 4.41 -22.06
N GLY A 118 11.87 5.24 -21.02
CA GLY A 118 11.72 4.71 -19.67
C GLY A 118 11.79 5.72 -18.53
N VAL A 119 11.58 5.17 -17.35
CA VAL A 119 11.75 5.82 -16.06
C VAL A 119 13.00 5.24 -15.41
N SER A 120 13.96 6.09 -15.05
CA SER A 120 15.23 5.68 -14.44
C SER A 120 15.39 6.30 -13.06
N PHE A 121 15.97 5.52 -12.15
CA PHE A 121 16.19 5.91 -10.76
C PHE A 121 17.68 6.12 -10.53
N TYR A 122 17.99 7.18 -9.79
CA TYR A 122 19.34 7.66 -9.59
C TYR A 122 19.63 7.82 -8.11
N ARG A 123 20.86 7.47 -7.73
CA ARG A 123 21.49 7.93 -6.51
C ARG A 123 22.49 9.00 -6.88
N GLN A 124 22.19 10.25 -6.55
CA GLN A 124 22.96 11.40 -7.01
C GLN A 124 23.06 11.38 -8.55
N THR A 125 24.24 11.11 -9.10
CA THR A 125 24.50 11.03 -10.55
C THR A 125 24.56 9.60 -11.08
N GLN A 126 24.57 8.58 -10.23
CA GLN A 126 24.65 7.18 -10.63
C GLN A 126 23.25 6.64 -10.89
N GLN A 127 22.99 6.17 -12.11
CA GLN A 127 21.76 5.42 -12.41
C GLN A 127 21.84 4.05 -11.73
N THR A 128 20.84 3.70 -10.93
CA THR A 128 20.80 2.46 -10.13
C THR A 128 19.95 1.39 -10.83
N PHE A 129 18.69 1.70 -11.14
CA PHE A 129 17.79 0.82 -11.86
C PHE A 129 16.81 1.60 -12.75
N SER A 130 16.12 0.91 -13.66
CA SER A 130 15.14 1.54 -14.55
C SER A 130 14.05 0.58 -14.99
N ILE A 131 12.91 1.16 -15.35
CA ILE A 131 11.83 0.52 -16.12
C ILE A 131 11.85 1.10 -17.52
N SER A 132 12.03 0.26 -18.53
CA SER A 132 12.12 0.73 -19.92
C SER A 132 11.66 -0.31 -20.94
N SER A 133 11.35 0.17 -22.14
CA SER A 133 11.36 -0.61 -23.38
C SER A 133 12.72 -0.37 -24.07
N PRO A 134 13.60 -1.38 -24.15
CA PRO A 134 14.94 -1.22 -24.72
C PRO A 134 14.91 -1.12 -26.25
N THR A 135 15.96 -0.49 -26.80
CA THR A 135 16.15 -0.15 -28.22
C THR A 135 16.12 -1.32 -29.20
N THR A 136 16.22 -2.56 -28.74
CA THR A 136 16.49 -3.72 -29.59
C THR A 136 15.27 -4.60 -29.87
N THR A 137 14.12 -4.30 -29.28
CA THR A 137 12.93 -5.17 -29.42
C THR A 137 11.79 -4.45 -30.12
N THR A 138 11.23 -5.08 -31.15
CA THR A 138 10.00 -4.62 -31.81
C THR A 138 8.73 -4.96 -31.01
N THR A 139 8.89 -5.41 -29.78
CA THR A 139 7.82 -5.81 -28.85
C THR A 139 7.63 -4.74 -27.79
N ALA A 140 6.39 -4.59 -27.29
CA ALA A 140 6.05 -3.69 -26.20
C ALA A 140 6.53 -4.16 -24.81
N ASN A 141 7.52 -5.05 -24.76
CA ASN A 141 7.96 -5.68 -23.52
C ASN A 141 8.57 -4.65 -22.57
N ILE A 142 8.16 -4.70 -21.32
CA ILE A 142 8.67 -3.86 -20.25
C ILE A 142 9.81 -4.59 -19.54
N TYR A 143 10.93 -3.91 -19.30
CA TYR A 143 12.11 -4.48 -18.66
C TYR A 143 12.42 -3.78 -17.35
N LEU A 144 12.85 -4.57 -16.37
CA LEU A 144 13.55 -4.10 -15.18
C LEU A 144 15.06 -4.23 -15.42
N THR A 145 15.76 -3.11 -15.41
CA THR A 145 17.21 -3.07 -15.62
C THR A 145 17.92 -2.70 -14.32
N ASN A 146 18.87 -3.54 -13.90
CA ASN A 146 19.88 -3.18 -12.92
C ASN A 146 21.06 -2.49 -13.63
N ASN A 147 21.16 -1.18 -13.48
CA ASN A 147 22.19 -0.38 -14.15
C ASN A 147 23.56 -0.45 -13.45
N LEU A 148 23.64 -1.05 -12.26
CA LEU A 148 24.89 -1.23 -11.52
C LEU A 148 25.72 -2.42 -12.04
N ASN A 149 25.06 -3.42 -12.65
CA ASN A 149 25.72 -4.60 -13.20
C ASN A 149 25.30 -4.95 -14.64
N GLY A 150 24.38 -4.18 -15.24
CA GLY A 150 23.89 -4.37 -16.61
C GLY A 150 22.87 -5.48 -16.80
N THR A 151 22.33 -6.06 -15.71
CA THR A 151 21.31 -7.11 -15.80
C THR A 151 19.99 -6.52 -16.31
N ASN A 152 19.38 -7.17 -17.31
CA ASN A 152 18.07 -6.81 -17.85
C ASN A 152 17.12 -8.00 -17.68
N VAL A 153 15.99 -7.78 -17.01
CA VAL A 153 14.97 -8.80 -16.77
C VAL A 153 13.70 -8.39 -17.51
N ASN A 154 13.29 -9.20 -18.49
CA ASN A 154 12.03 -9.00 -19.20
C ASN A 154 10.86 -9.39 -18.30
N THR A 155 9.88 -8.51 -18.11
CA THR A 155 8.66 -8.81 -17.35
C THR A 155 7.72 -9.76 -18.09
N GLN A 156 7.92 -9.95 -19.40
CA GLN A 156 7.00 -10.62 -20.33
C GLN A 156 5.61 -9.97 -20.38
N ARG A 157 5.53 -8.70 -19.98
CA ARG A 157 4.32 -7.87 -19.98
C ARG A 157 4.55 -6.62 -20.83
N GLY A 158 3.44 -5.99 -21.20
CA GLY A 158 3.41 -4.75 -21.96
C GLY A 158 2.73 -4.92 -23.32
N VAL A 159 1.94 -3.92 -23.69
CA VAL A 159 1.21 -3.83 -24.95
C VAL A 159 1.29 -2.39 -25.46
N PHE A 160 1.66 -2.23 -26.73
CA PHE A 160 1.77 -0.90 -27.34
C PHE A 160 0.41 -0.19 -27.36
N GLY A 161 0.40 1.11 -27.03
CA GLY A 161 -0.81 1.91 -26.95
C GLY A 161 -1.67 1.66 -25.70
N THR A 162 -1.34 0.68 -24.87
CA THR A 162 -2.05 0.39 -23.61
C THR A 162 -1.35 1.06 -22.44
N THR A 163 -2.11 1.67 -21.54
CA THR A 163 -1.60 2.16 -20.26
C THR A 163 -1.47 1.00 -19.30
N HIS A 164 -0.27 0.83 -18.76
CA HIS A 164 0.02 -0.14 -17.71
C HIS A 164 0.24 0.59 -16.38
N LEU A 165 -0.17 -0.05 -15.28
CA LEU A 165 0.26 0.37 -13.95
C LEU A 165 1.53 -0.38 -13.59
N ILE A 166 2.62 0.36 -13.42
CA ILE A 166 3.88 -0.19 -12.93
C ILE A 166 3.98 0.08 -11.44
N VAL A 167 4.21 -0.97 -10.66
CA VAL A 167 4.50 -0.86 -9.23
C VAL A 167 5.83 -1.52 -8.93
N LEU A 168 6.69 -0.82 -8.21
CA LEU A 168 7.99 -1.32 -7.76
C LEU A 168 8.00 -1.44 -6.25
N LYS A 169 8.65 -2.49 -5.74
CA LYS A 169 8.96 -2.64 -4.31
C LYS A 169 10.47 -2.72 -4.15
N LEU A 170 11.02 -1.79 -3.39
CA LEU A 170 12.42 -1.80 -2.99
C LEU A 170 12.51 -2.40 -1.60
N THR A 171 13.33 -3.42 -1.42
CA THR A 171 13.57 -4.04 -0.10
C THR A 171 15.06 -4.07 0.19
N LYS A 172 15.49 -3.31 1.18
CA LYS A 172 16.86 -3.27 1.69
C LYS A 172 17.23 -4.64 2.25
N ALA A 173 18.37 -5.17 1.84
CA ALA A 173 18.83 -6.50 2.25
C ALA A 173 17.79 -7.63 2.03
N GLY A 174 16.82 -7.45 1.13
CA GLY A 174 15.80 -8.46 0.79
C GLY A 174 16.23 -9.44 -0.32
N GLY A 175 17.37 -9.19 -0.95
CA GLY A 175 17.94 -9.98 -2.03
C GLY A 175 18.87 -11.08 -1.55
N VAL A 176 19.39 -11.86 -2.50
CA VAL A 176 20.37 -12.93 -2.23
C VAL A 176 21.62 -12.34 -1.54
N ASN A 177 22.12 -13.02 -0.51
CA ASN A 177 23.27 -12.59 0.30
C ASN A 177 23.09 -11.21 0.99
N GLY A 178 21.84 -10.80 1.28
CA GLY A 178 21.55 -9.52 1.92
C GLY A 178 21.79 -8.31 1.02
N THR A 179 21.77 -8.51 -0.29
CA THR A 179 21.73 -7.40 -1.27
C THR A 179 20.36 -6.73 -1.24
N ASP A 180 20.27 -5.51 -1.77
CA ASP A 180 18.97 -4.87 -1.96
C ASP A 180 18.24 -5.56 -3.12
N ARG A 181 16.91 -5.54 -3.06
CA ARG A 181 16.04 -6.16 -4.06
C ARG A 181 15.07 -5.13 -4.63
N VAL A 182 14.90 -5.16 -5.95
CA VAL A 182 13.81 -4.49 -6.65
C VAL A 182 12.90 -5.54 -7.28
N GLU A 183 11.63 -5.47 -6.94
CA GLU A 183 10.56 -6.28 -7.53
C GLU A 183 9.66 -5.37 -8.37
N THR A 184 9.28 -5.81 -9.56
CA THR A 184 8.36 -5.10 -10.45
C THR A 184 7.07 -5.89 -10.60
N PHE A 185 5.95 -5.22 -10.42
CA PHE A 185 4.60 -5.70 -10.67
C PHE A 185 4.01 -4.87 -11.81
N VAL A 186 3.42 -5.54 -12.80
CA VAL A 186 2.77 -4.89 -13.95
C VAL A 186 1.30 -5.25 -13.91
N ASP A 187 0.46 -4.24 -13.89
CA ASP A 187 -0.99 -4.32 -13.76
C ASP A 187 -1.46 -5.16 -12.55
N PRO A 188 -0.92 -4.93 -11.32
CA PRO A 188 -1.43 -5.63 -10.14
C PRO A 188 -2.88 -5.24 -9.85
N LEU A 189 -3.57 -6.08 -9.09
CA LEU A 189 -4.83 -5.66 -8.44
C LEU A 189 -4.55 -4.48 -7.52
N LEU A 190 -5.45 -3.49 -7.50
CA LEU A 190 -5.36 -2.33 -6.62
C LEU A 190 -5.78 -2.68 -5.19
N SER A 191 -6.66 -3.67 -5.05
CA SER A 191 -7.10 -4.23 -3.77
C SER A 191 -6.10 -5.28 -3.26
N GLY A 192 -5.16 -4.83 -2.43
CA GLY A 192 -4.25 -5.71 -1.68
C GLY A 192 -2.84 -5.79 -2.26
N THR A 193 -1.86 -6.03 -1.38
CA THR A 193 -0.44 -6.07 -1.74
C THR A 193 -0.12 -7.26 -2.65
N PRO A 194 0.46 -7.04 -3.84
CA PRO A 194 0.80 -8.13 -4.75
C PRO A 194 1.95 -8.98 -4.19
N THR A 195 1.87 -10.29 -4.43
CA THR A 195 2.83 -11.28 -3.90
C THR A 195 3.74 -11.91 -4.96
N THR A 196 3.37 -11.80 -6.25
CA THR A 196 4.13 -12.38 -7.36
C THR A 196 4.66 -11.28 -8.26
N ALA A 197 5.97 -11.05 -8.24
CA ALA A 197 6.62 -10.08 -9.11
C ALA A 197 6.69 -10.59 -10.55
N ALA A 198 6.50 -9.70 -11.52
CA ALA A 198 6.73 -9.97 -12.94
C ALA A 198 8.23 -9.98 -13.30
N ALA A 199 9.05 -9.22 -12.55
CA ALA A 199 10.50 -9.25 -12.64
C ALA A 199 11.13 -8.93 -11.29
N THR A 200 12.30 -9.52 -11.03
CA THR A 200 13.08 -9.26 -9.82
C THR A 200 14.54 -9.08 -10.20
N THR A 201 15.21 -8.11 -9.60
CA THR A 201 16.67 -8.01 -9.63
C THR A 201 17.21 -7.73 -8.23
N ASP A 202 18.37 -8.31 -7.96
CA ASP A 202 19.15 -8.07 -6.76
C ASP A 202 20.38 -7.23 -7.10
N GLY A 203 20.84 -6.44 -6.15
CA GLY A 203 22.00 -5.56 -6.34
C GLY A 203 22.41 -4.92 -5.02
N ALA A 204 23.69 -4.62 -4.88
CA ALA A 204 24.09 -3.73 -3.80
C ALA A 204 23.52 -2.34 -4.12
N ASN A 205 23.06 -1.59 -3.11
CA ASN A 205 22.92 -0.15 -3.21
C ASN A 205 21.80 0.36 -4.14
N PHE A 206 20.57 -0.13 -3.95
CA PHE A 206 19.40 0.31 -4.74
C PHE A 206 18.65 1.53 -4.20
N ASP A 207 19.17 2.23 -3.19
CA ASP A 207 18.56 3.51 -2.84
C ASP A 207 18.71 4.57 -3.94
N PHE A 208 17.72 5.46 -4.01
CA PHE A 208 17.63 6.52 -5.01
C PHE A 208 17.13 7.82 -4.36
N ASP A 209 17.58 8.95 -4.90
CA ASP A 209 17.12 10.29 -4.51
C ASP A 209 16.53 11.06 -5.69
N ARG A 210 16.53 10.47 -6.89
CA ARG A 210 16.17 11.16 -8.12
C ARG A 210 15.55 10.23 -9.14
N ILE A 211 14.60 10.76 -9.89
CA ILE A 211 13.88 10.06 -10.95
C ILE A 211 14.09 10.82 -12.25
N ARG A 212 14.28 10.08 -13.36
CA ARG A 212 14.37 10.62 -14.72
C ARG A 212 13.29 9.99 -15.59
N ILE A 213 12.60 10.81 -16.38
CA ILE A 213 11.75 10.40 -17.49
C ILE A 213 12.46 10.74 -18.78
N ALA A 214 12.58 9.79 -19.71
CA ALA A 214 13.32 9.99 -20.94
C ALA A 214 12.77 9.18 -22.12
N GLY A 215 12.83 9.79 -23.31
CA GLY A 215 12.63 9.14 -24.60
C GLY A 215 13.81 9.46 -25.53
N GLN A 216 14.35 8.44 -26.20
CA GLN A 216 15.51 8.57 -27.07
C GLN A 216 15.10 8.95 -28.50
N ASP A 217 15.74 9.98 -29.02
CA ASP A 217 15.68 10.41 -30.43
C ASP A 217 14.26 10.42 -31.00
N GLY A 218 13.34 11.06 -30.25
CA GLY A 218 11.95 11.22 -30.62
C GLY A 218 11.04 10.03 -30.32
N SER A 219 11.48 9.05 -29.53
CA SER A 219 10.58 8.03 -28.99
C SER A 219 9.60 8.66 -27.99
N THR A 220 8.38 8.13 -28.00
CA THR A 220 7.25 8.67 -27.25
C THR A 220 6.89 7.72 -26.12
N LEU A 221 7.14 8.13 -24.90
CA LEU A 221 6.64 7.52 -23.68
C LEU A 221 5.72 8.53 -23.00
N ARG A 222 4.59 8.03 -22.49
CA ARG A 222 3.78 8.78 -21.55
C ARG A 222 3.87 8.18 -20.15
N VAL A 223 4.10 9.04 -19.17
CA VAL A 223 4.16 8.68 -17.74
C VAL A 223 3.19 9.56 -16.96
N ASP A 224 2.46 8.98 -16.02
CA ASP A 224 1.53 9.72 -15.17
C ASP A 224 1.49 9.13 -13.75
N GLU A 225 0.94 9.86 -12.78
CA GLU A 225 0.75 9.45 -11.38
C GLU A 225 1.98 8.81 -10.74
N LEU A 226 3.13 9.49 -10.84
CA LEU A 226 4.36 9.03 -10.20
C LEU A 226 4.27 9.20 -8.69
N ARG A 227 4.27 8.10 -7.96
CA ARG A 227 4.12 8.05 -6.50
C ARG A 227 5.24 7.26 -5.84
N VAL A 228 5.58 7.67 -4.62
CA VAL A 228 6.51 6.96 -3.73
C VAL A 228 5.86 6.89 -2.35
N GLY A 229 5.86 5.72 -1.71
CA GLY A 229 5.18 5.49 -0.44
C GLY A 229 5.85 4.40 0.40
N GLU A 230 5.39 4.23 1.64
CA GLU A 230 5.88 3.19 2.56
C GLU A 230 5.11 1.89 2.38
N THR A 231 3.85 1.98 1.92
CA THR A 231 2.98 0.84 1.66
C THR A 231 2.52 0.78 0.21
N PHE A 232 1.99 -0.38 -0.20
CA PHE A 232 1.35 -0.53 -1.50
C PHE A 232 0.15 0.42 -1.65
N ALA A 233 -0.67 0.55 -0.60
CA ALA A 233 -1.86 1.41 -0.61
C ALA A 233 -1.52 2.90 -0.81
N ASP A 234 -0.36 3.36 -0.31
CA ASP A 234 0.10 4.74 -0.49
C ASP A 234 0.34 5.09 -1.97
N VAL A 235 0.74 4.11 -2.77
CA VAL A 235 1.06 4.30 -4.19
C VAL A 235 -0.06 3.84 -5.13
N THR A 236 -1.02 3.05 -4.64
CA THR A 236 -2.21 2.63 -5.39
C THR A 236 -3.54 3.05 -4.74
N PRO A 237 -3.75 4.33 -4.38
CA PRO A 237 -5.07 4.80 -3.99
C PRO A 237 -6.05 4.55 -5.13
N HIS A 238 -7.20 3.99 -4.80
CA HIS A 238 -8.17 3.56 -5.77
C HIS A 238 -9.57 3.71 -5.22
N ILE A 239 -10.49 3.92 -6.14
CA ILE A 239 -11.92 3.80 -5.89
C ILE A 239 -12.25 2.33 -6.15
N ALA A 240 -12.58 1.60 -5.10
CA ALA A 240 -13.09 0.25 -5.24
C ALA A 240 -14.36 0.28 -6.09
N VAL A 241 -14.56 -0.71 -6.96
CA VAL A 241 -15.90 -0.92 -7.53
C VAL A 241 -16.83 -1.15 -6.34
N PRO A 242 -18.04 -0.55 -6.33
CA PRO A 242 -19.07 -0.99 -5.41
C PRO A 242 -19.18 -2.51 -5.52
N ASP A 243 -18.76 -3.18 -4.46
CA ASP A 243 -18.97 -4.61 -4.31
C ASP A 243 -20.41 -4.71 -3.83
N ASP A 244 -21.31 -4.92 -4.79
CA ASP A 244 -22.74 -5.03 -4.51
C ASP A 244 -22.96 -6.21 -3.56
N ASP A 245 -23.98 -6.10 -2.72
CA ASP A 245 -24.57 -7.20 -1.96
C ASP A 245 -25.94 -7.39 -2.61
N ILE A 246 -25.95 -8.17 -3.70
CA ILE A 246 -27.10 -8.21 -4.62
C ILE A 246 -28.34 -8.77 -3.93
N ASP A 247 -28.18 -9.68 -2.96
CA ASP A 247 -29.28 -10.31 -2.23
C ASP A 247 -29.53 -9.73 -0.82
N LYS A 248 -28.64 -8.84 -0.36
CA LYS A 248 -28.75 -8.01 0.85
C LYS A 248 -28.68 -8.81 2.14
N ASP A 249 -27.88 -9.86 2.16
CA ASP A 249 -27.73 -10.73 3.31
C ASP A 249 -26.63 -10.26 4.30
N GLY A 250 -25.84 -9.27 3.90
CA GLY A 250 -24.75 -8.69 4.68
C GLY A 250 -23.35 -9.19 4.28
N LEU A 251 -23.24 -10.03 3.26
CA LEU A 251 -22.00 -10.34 2.53
C LEU A 251 -22.03 -9.64 1.17
N THR A 252 -20.89 -9.16 0.70
CA THR A 252 -20.80 -8.66 -0.67
C THR A 252 -20.59 -9.79 -1.66
N ASP A 253 -20.96 -9.59 -2.92
CA ASP A 253 -20.83 -10.58 -4.00
C ASP A 253 -19.39 -11.13 -4.09
N ALA A 254 -18.36 -10.30 -3.87
CA ALA A 254 -16.98 -10.79 -3.84
C ALA A 254 -16.64 -11.59 -2.57
N GLN A 255 -17.21 -11.27 -1.41
CA GLN A 255 -17.05 -12.08 -0.21
C GLN A 255 -17.66 -13.46 -0.39
N GLU A 256 -18.87 -13.53 -0.95
CA GLU A 256 -19.56 -14.78 -1.27
C GLU A 256 -18.76 -15.62 -2.26
N ALA A 257 -18.24 -15.01 -3.33
CA ALA A 257 -17.38 -15.70 -4.28
C ALA A 257 -16.10 -16.30 -3.65
N VAL A 258 -15.48 -15.61 -2.67
CA VAL A 258 -14.32 -16.12 -1.93
C VAL A 258 -14.70 -17.28 -1.01
N LEU A 259 -15.89 -17.24 -0.42
CA LEU A 259 -16.44 -18.29 0.43
C LEU A 259 -16.98 -19.48 -0.37
N GLY A 260 -17.10 -19.35 -1.69
CA GLY A 260 -17.68 -20.36 -2.58
C GLY A 260 -19.22 -20.41 -2.50
N LEU A 261 -19.84 -19.31 -2.08
CA LEU A 261 -21.28 -19.09 -2.03
C LEU A 261 -21.77 -18.54 -3.37
N ASP A 262 -23.08 -18.61 -3.62
CA ASP A 262 -23.70 -18.06 -4.83
C ASP A 262 -24.19 -16.65 -4.52
N PRO A 263 -23.62 -15.59 -5.12
CA PRO A 263 -23.98 -14.21 -4.79
C PRO A 263 -25.47 -13.88 -4.96
N SER A 264 -26.19 -14.68 -5.74
CA SER A 264 -27.62 -14.45 -5.96
C SER A 264 -28.53 -15.13 -4.93
N VAL A 265 -27.97 -15.80 -3.92
CA VAL A 265 -28.69 -16.66 -2.98
C VAL A 265 -28.33 -16.32 -1.53
N SER A 266 -29.28 -15.65 -0.88
CA SER A 266 -29.09 -15.16 0.49
C SER A 266 -28.66 -16.23 1.49
N ASP A 267 -27.49 -16.03 2.10
CA ASP A 267 -26.93 -16.78 3.20
C ASP A 267 -27.31 -16.22 4.58
N ALA A 268 -28.27 -15.29 4.64
CA ALA A 268 -28.78 -14.71 5.89
C ALA A 268 -29.17 -15.79 6.93
N ALA A 269 -29.70 -16.93 6.47
CA ALA A 269 -30.05 -18.05 7.34
C ALA A 269 -28.81 -18.76 7.92
N LEU A 270 -27.76 -18.94 7.11
CA LEU A 270 -26.48 -19.48 7.55
C LEU A 270 -25.81 -18.53 8.54
N ILE A 271 -25.76 -17.23 8.22
CA ILE A 271 -25.21 -16.18 9.09
C ILE A 271 -25.96 -16.16 10.42
N SER A 272 -27.29 -16.19 10.40
CA SER A 272 -28.12 -16.26 11.60
C SER A 272 -27.85 -17.54 12.40
N GLY A 273 -27.68 -18.68 11.74
CA GLY A 273 -27.31 -19.95 12.37
C GLY A 273 -25.96 -19.90 13.08
N ILE A 274 -24.93 -19.33 12.44
CA ILE A 274 -23.60 -19.13 13.02
C ILE A 274 -23.68 -18.21 14.24
N GLN A 275 -24.45 -17.12 14.15
CA GLN A 275 -24.63 -16.17 15.26
C GLN A 275 -25.39 -16.80 16.43
N ALA A 276 -26.36 -17.68 16.16
CA ALA A 276 -27.13 -18.39 17.18
C ALA A 276 -26.32 -19.51 17.85
N HIS A 277 -25.40 -20.14 17.11
CA HIS A 277 -24.60 -21.28 17.56
C HIS A 277 -23.09 -21.13 17.28
N PRO A 278 -22.45 -20.08 17.82
CA PRO A 278 -21.03 -19.82 17.56
C PRO A 278 -20.14 -20.97 18.07
N ASP A 279 -20.58 -21.69 19.09
CA ASP A 279 -19.88 -22.85 19.67
C ASP A 279 -19.66 -23.99 18.66
N TRP A 280 -20.57 -24.19 17.71
CA TRP A 280 -20.43 -25.20 16.66
C TRP A 280 -19.26 -24.92 15.71
N PHE A 281 -18.86 -23.65 15.64
CA PHE A 281 -17.78 -23.15 14.79
C PHE A 281 -16.52 -22.81 15.59
N GLY A 282 -16.46 -23.18 16.88
CA GLY A 282 -15.35 -22.81 17.77
C GLY A 282 -15.25 -21.30 18.01
N LEU A 283 -16.32 -20.57 17.75
CA LEU A 283 -16.45 -19.14 18.03
C LEU A 283 -17.01 -18.95 19.44
N TYR A 284 -16.66 -17.83 20.06
CA TYR A 284 -17.16 -17.47 21.37
C TYR A 284 -18.15 -16.32 21.25
N THR A 285 -19.28 -16.43 21.96
CA THR A 285 -20.13 -15.27 22.23
C THR A 285 -19.35 -14.25 23.06
N ALA A 286 -19.78 -12.99 23.04
CA ALA A 286 -19.19 -11.97 23.92
C ALA A 286 -19.22 -12.41 25.41
N SER A 287 -20.33 -13.01 25.85
CA SER A 287 -20.44 -13.59 27.20
C SER A 287 -19.53 -14.81 27.41
N GLY A 288 -19.35 -15.65 26.39
CA GLY A 288 -18.44 -16.78 26.42
C GLY A 288 -16.97 -16.35 26.56
N ILE A 289 -16.57 -15.28 25.86
CA ILE A 289 -15.24 -14.66 26.03
C ILE A 289 -15.04 -14.17 27.46
N LEU A 290 -16.05 -13.52 28.05
CA LEU A 290 -15.99 -13.07 29.44
C LEU A 290 -15.92 -14.26 30.42
N GLY A 291 -16.56 -15.38 30.09
CA GLY A 291 -16.53 -16.62 30.87
C GLY A 291 -15.26 -17.45 30.75
N LEU A 292 -14.44 -17.26 29.70
CA LEU A 292 -13.12 -17.90 29.57
C LEU A 292 -12.13 -17.44 30.66
N GLY A 293 -12.39 -16.28 31.28
CA GLY A 293 -11.69 -15.85 32.48
C GLY A 293 -12.15 -16.68 33.68
N ASN A 294 -11.45 -17.77 33.99
CA ASN A 294 -11.57 -18.48 35.28
C ASN A 294 -11.09 -17.55 36.42
N GLY A 295 -11.89 -16.54 36.78
CA GLY A 295 -11.56 -15.53 37.80
C GLY A 295 -10.65 -14.39 37.33
N GLY A 296 -10.50 -14.17 36.02
CA GLY A 296 -9.71 -13.06 35.48
C GLY A 296 -10.44 -11.72 35.51
N VAL A 297 -9.70 -10.63 35.71
CA VAL A 297 -10.22 -9.25 35.64
C VAL A 297 -10.47 -8.88 34.17
N VAL A 298 -11.72 -8.52 33.85
CA VAL A 298 -12.06 -7.90 32.56
C VAL A 298 -11.81 -6.40 32.68
N LEU A 299 -10.98 -5.85 31.80
CA LEU A 299 -10.72 -4.42 31.76
C LEU A 299 -11.45 -3.82 30.57
N GLU A 300 -12.38 -2.92 30.86
CA GLU A 300 -13.04 -2.13 29.82
C GLU A 300 -12.09 -1.00 29.40
N GLY A 301 -11.76 -0.96 28.10
CA GLY A 301 -10.97 0.11 27.50
C GLY A 301 -11.79 0.83 26.45
N THR A 302 -11.71 2.17 26.43
CA THR A 302 -12.22 2.97 25.30
C THR A 302 -11.08 3.13 24.28
N ALA A 303 -11.41 3.11 22.97
CA ALA A 303 -10.42 3.26 21.93
C ALA A 303 -9.58 4.53 22.12
N GLY A 304 -8.25 4.38 22.10
CA GLY A 304 -7.30 5.49 22.28
C GLY A 304 -7.07 5.94 23.72
N THR A 305 -7.63 5.23 24.72
CA THR A 305 -7.30 5.46 26.14
C THR A 305 -6.49 4.30 26.70
N PRO A 306 -5.40 4.57 27.45
CA PRO A 306 -4.63 3.53 28.11
C PRO A 306 -5.51 2.79 29.11
N VAL A 307 -5.35 1.46 29.19
CA VAL A 307 -6.05 0.65 30.19
C VAL A 307 -5.24 0.65 31.48
N ASN A 308 -5.90 0.95 32.60
CA ASN A 308 -5.26 0.92 33.92
C ASN A 308 -5.51 -0.44 34.57
N LEU A 309 -4.42 -1.18 34.81
CA LEU A 309 -4.42 -2.34 35.70
C LEU A 309 -4.15 -1.87 37.12
N ILE A 310 -5.13 -2.04 38.00
CA ILE A 310 -4.99 -1.75 39.43
C ILE A 310 -4.89 -3.07 40.18
N PHE A 311 -3.76 -3.29 40.84
CA PHE A 311 -3.54 -4.42 41.75
C PHE A 311 -3.56 -3.91 43.18
N GLU A 312 -4.45 -4.43 44.00
CA GLU A 312 -4.44 -4.18 45.44
C GLU A 312 -3.75 -5.34 46.15
N ILE A 313 -2.65 -5.03 46.83
CA ILE A 313 -1.97 -5.97 47.73
C ILE A 313 -2.61 -5.79 49.10
N GLN A 314 -3.21 -6.84 49.62
CA GLN A 314 -3.86 -6.85 50.92
C GLN A 314 -3.16 -7.85 51.84
N GLN A 315 -3.09 -7.52 53.13
CA GLN A 315 -2.53 -8.37 54.16
C GLN A 315 -3.61 -8.67 55.20
N SER A 316 -3.61 -9.90 55.70
CA SER A 316 -4.47 -10.32 56.79
C SER A 316 -3.65 -11.04 57.86
N GLU A 317 -3.94 -10.81 59.12
CA GLU A 317 -3.34 -11.53 60.25
C GLU A 317 -4.16 -12.76 60.67
N ASP A 318 -5.44 -12.81 60.30
CA ASP A 318 -6.43 -13.79 60.78
C ASP A 318 -7.24 -14.49 59.67
N LEU A 319 -6.97 -14.16 58.41
CA LEU A 319 -7.70 -14.59 57.21
C LEU A 319 -9.18 -14.15 57.16
N ALA A 320 -9.61 -13.29 58.09
CA ALA A 320 -10.96 -12.78 58.16
C ALA A 320 -11.01 -11.26 57.85
N GLY A 321 -10.03 -10.50 58.34
CA GLY A 321 -9.86 -9.08 58.03
C GLY A 321 -8.70 -8.85 57.07
N TRP A 322 -8.97 -8.19 55.93
CA TRP A 322 -7.96 -7.87 54.92
C TRP A 322 -7.71 -6.36 54.91
N GLY A 323 -6.55 -5.94 55.39
CA GLY A 323 -6.08 -4.57 55.32
C GLY A 323 -5.32 -4.31 54.02
N MET A 324 -5.54 -3.16 53.40
CA MET A 324 -4.78 -2.76 52.22
C MET A 324 -3.33 -2.45 52.61
N LEU A 325 -2.37 -3.12 51.97
CA LEU A 325 -0.93 -2.88 52.14
C LEU A 325 -0.43 -1.87 51.10
N GLU A 326 -0.77 -2.10 49.82
CA GLU A 326 -0.28 -1.31 48.69
C GLU A 326 -1.26 -1.37 47.51
N THR A 327 -1.25 -0.34 46.67
CA THR A 327 -1.94 -0.33 45.37
C THR A 327 -0.93 -0.07 44.27
N ILE A 328 -0.85 -0.99 43.30
CA ILE A 328 -0.01 -0.85 42.11
C ILE A 328 -0.92 -0.48 40.93
N ASN A 329 -0.68 0.66 40.31
CA ASN A 329 -1.35 1.07 39.08
C ASN A 329 -0.38 0.98 37.90
N ARG A 330 -0.73 0.15 36.91
CA ARG A 330 0.03 0.01 35.67
C ARG A 330 -0.83 0.42 34.48
N GLN A 331 -0.42 1.47 33.80
CA GLN A 331 -1.00 1.82 32.50
C GLN A 331 -0.45 0.90 31.42
N ILE A 332 -1.34 0.39 30.60
CA ILE A 332 -1.02 -0.38 29.39
C ILE A 332 -1.58 0.38 28.20
N GLU A 333 -0.67 0.86 27.35
CA GLU A 333 -1.00 1.34 26.01
C GLU A 333 -1.41 0.14 25.16
N LEU A 334 -2.66 0.15 24.70
CA LEU A 334 -3.15 -0.89 23.79
C LEU A 334 -3.03 -0.41 22.34
N PRO A 335 -2.60 -1.28 21.41
CA PRO A 335 -2.67 -1.00 19.99
C PRO A 335 -4.10 -0.67 19.54
N VAL A 336 -4.22 0.05 18.43
CA VAL A 336 -5.53 0.30 17.80
C VAL A 336 -6.16 -1.04 17.38
N GLY A 337 -7.40 -1.27 17.79
CA GLY A 337 -8.18 -2.46 17.43
C GLY A 337 -8.68 -3.27 18.63
N LYS A 338 -9.13 -4.50 18.38
CA LYS A 338 -9.61 -5.44 19.40
C LYS A 338 -8.43 -6.14 20.06
N ASN A 339 -8.26 -5.96 21.37
CA ASN A 339 -7.14 -6.50 22.12
C ASN A 339 -7.61 -7.48 23.20
N PHE A 340 -6.81 -8.51 23.46
CA PHE A 340 -7.03 -9.47 24.55
C PHE A 340 -5.78 -9.50 25.43
N LEU A 341 -5.93 -9.17 26.71
CA LEU A 341 -4.83 -9.16 27.68
C LEU A 341 -4.93 -10.39 28.59
N ARG A 342 -3.79 -11.06 28.80
CA ARG A 342 -3.65 -12.11 29.82
C ARG A 342 -2.58 -11.70 30.82
N VAL A 343 -2.95 -11.59 32.08
CA VAL A 343 -2.01 -11.40 33.21
C VAL A 343 -1.77 -12.76 33.84
N THR A 344 -0.50 -13.13 34.01
CA THR A 344 -0.11 -14.37 34.69
C THR A 344 0.79 -13.99 35.86
N LEU A 345 0.44 -14.43 37.07
CA LEU A 345 1.35 -14.38 38.21
C LEU A 345 2.32 -15.56 38.06
N PRO A 346 3.63 -15.34 38.04
CA PRO A 346 4.58 -16.45 37.99
C PRO A 346 4.45 -17.28 39.27
N ASP A 347 4.26 -18.59 39.11
CA ASP A 347 4.32 -19.53 40.23
C ASP A 347 5.76 -19.57 40.74
N ASN A 348 6.03 -18.84 41.82
CA ASN A 348 7.28 -18.99 42.55
C ASN A 348 7.18 -20.25 43.41
N HIS A 349 7.40 -21.42 42.79
CA HIS A 349 7.74 -22.63 43.53
C HIS A 349 9.22 -22.54 43.95
N PRO A 350 9.53 -22.48 45.26
CA PRO A 350 10.89 -22.65 45.76
C PRO A 350 11.41 -24.09 45.58
#